data_AF-A0A1U7CYL7-F1
#
_entry.id   AF-A0A1U7CYL7-F1
#
_cell.length_a   1.000
_cell.length_b   1.000
_cell.length_c   1.000
_cell.angle_alpha   90.00
_cell.angle_beta   90.00
_cell.angle_gamma   90.00
#
_symmetry.space_group_name_H-M   'P 1'
#
loop_
_entity.id
_entity.type
_entity.pdbx_description
1 polymer ?
#
loop_
_entity_poly.entity_id
_entity_poly.type
_entity_poly.pdbx_seq_one_letter_code
_entity_poly.pdbx_strand_id
1 'polypeptide(L)'
;MANTSITREEVSRSSPTLRFYALLTLVLTPLILAVILGYFWIVDRTPVWVYWKIGLIVLIGIDLASALAIASAVGFLAILAIRLLFRGLGDFRRREAAARGALLCFSTVCCALLAESVAALWLACEDRTTVVPTGGLRASSGQNEPKPPGSLESVELPTAFPDDLNDGSILVSVVGESSAAGIPYDRWLSVGSLVAWRLGQEIPGKNFIYHVVAQSGSTLERQYAELGKQTRRPDVLIIYCGHNEFGSRIEPSRDLNYYADALVPNTWEAAFEWATSWSFFHLLVQRNIAKCRIAIPPPANGYRAAVDTPAYTEAEYARLLDDFRRRLDAMTAYARRLGAIPVLIAPSANDSGFEPNRSFLPATTTKAERRAFESDLDAARRLEETDRDAAIDRYRELVARQPGFAATHFRLARLLEAKGEWAEAYEHDVRARDADGYPMRCLTPFQEVYRETAARHDCIYIDGQDYLHKVAARGLLDDGLFHDGMHPSLRGQIALAQAVLRGLHARRAFGWAADAPTPTVDPVECVRRFGLDPGVWRYLCLWGIMFYDRTSPATYDPTRRAGKRKEFIAAADKIEAGSPPESVGLPNIGVCEPVPIVPYGNPFSSMPAASP
;
A
#
# COMPACT_ATOMS: atom_id res chain seq x y z
N MET A 1 -40.81 97.27 -34.20
CA MET A 1 -40.01 98.12 -33.30
C MET A 1 -39.24 97.23 -32.34
N ALA A 2 -37.93 97.47 -32.21
CA ALA A 2 -37.00 97.05 -31.15
C ALA A 2 -36.95 95.55 -30.77
N ASN A 3 -35.82 94.87 -31.00
CA ASN A 3 -34.62 94.82 -30.13
C ASN A 3 -34.86 94.16 -28.76
N THR A 4 -34.42 92.91 -28.62
CA THR A 4 -33.49 92.39 -27.58
C THR A 4 -33.30 90.87 -27.82
N SER A 5 -32.24 90.45 -28.54
CA SER A 5 -30.96 89.93 -28.01
C SER A 5 -31.14 88.81 -26.97
N ILE A 6 -30.99 87.52 -27.34
CA ILE A 6 -29.73 86.73 -27.31
C ILE A 6 -29.27 86.54 -25.84
N THR A 7 -29.15 85.35 -25.23
CA THR A 7 -28.58 84.06 -25.66
C THR A 7 -29.27 82.86 -25.00
N ARG A 8 -29.50 81.79 -25.77
CA ARG A 8 -29.67 80.41 -25.28
C ARG A 8 -28.37 79.96 -24.62
N GLU A 9 -28.38 79.70 -23.33
CA GLU A 9 -27.32 78.99 -22.61
C GLU A 9 -27.94 77.81 -21.85
N GLU A 10 -28.37 76.79 -22.60
CA GLU A 10 -28.61 75.44 -22.06
C GLU A 10 -27.85 74.44 -22.94
N VAL A 11 -26.52 74.53 -22.89
CA VAL A 11 -25.64 73.47 -23.41
C VAL A 11 -25.34 72.52 -22.25
N SER A 12 -26.12 71.44 -22.21
CA SER A 12 -25.69 70.07 -21.89
C SER A 12 -24.38 69.97 -21.09
N ARG A 13 -24.47 70.02 -19.76
CA ARG A 13 -23.48 69.38 -18.90
C ARG A 13 -23.70 67.88 -18.98
N SER A 14 -23.13 67.23 -20.00
CA SER A 14 -23.01 65.78 -20.02
C SER A 14 -22.23 65.35 -18.77
N SER A 15 -22.89 64.66 -17.85
CA SER A 15 -22.26 64.16 -16.64
C SER A 15 -21.08 63.25 -17.03
N PRO A 16 -19.85 63.52 -16.54
CA PRO A 16 -18.68 62.69 -16.86
C PRO A 16 -18.74 61.31 -16.19
N THR A 17 -19.81 61.01 -15.46
CA THR A 17 -19.97 59.82 -14.65
C THR A 17 -20.11 58.56 -15.50
N LEU A 18 -20.92 58.56 -16.56
CA LEU A 18 -21.20 57.32 -17.30
C LEU A 18 -19.97 56.81 -18.08
N ARG A 19 -19.23 57.71 -18.74
CA ARG A 19 -17.99 57.34 -19.46
C ARG A 19 -16.87 56.93 -18.53
N PHE A 20 -16.75 57.58 -17.36
CA PHE A 20 -15.78 57.22 -16.34
C PHE A 20 -16.07 55.84 -15.75
N TYR A 21 -17.32 55.55 -15.36
CA TYR A 21 -17.71 54.23 -14.85
C TYR A 21 -17.64 53.14 -15.92
N ALA A 22 -17.95 53.45 -17.19
CA ALA A 22 -17.77 52.53 -18.30
C ALA A 22 -16.28 52.18 -18.51
N LEU A 23 -15.39 53.18 -18.52
CA LEU A 23 -13.95 52.96 -18.66
C LEU A 23 -13.36 52.20 -17.47
N LEU A 24 -13.77 52.56 -16.25
CA LEU A 24 -13.36 51.90 -15.00
C LEU A 24 -13.79 50.43 -15.00
N THR A 25 -15.02 50.13 -15.44
CA THR A 25 -15.52 48.76 -15.57
C THR A 25 -14.74 48.00 -16.65
N LEU A 26 -14.43 48.64 -17.78
CA LEU A 26 -13.69 48.04 -18.89
C LEU A 26 -12.24 47.68 -18.52
N VAL A 27 -11.66 48.38 -17.54
CA VAL A 27 -10.32 48.10 -16.99
C VAL A 27 -10.35 47.12 -15.81
N LEU A 28 -11.27 47.30 -14.85
CA LEU A 28 -11.34 46.46 -13.65
C LEU A 28 -11.84 45.04 -13.95
N THR A 29 -12.78 44.89 -14.89
CA THR A 29 -13.36 43.59 -15.24
C THR A 29 -12.29 42.59 -15.71
N PRO A 30 -11.42 42.89 -16.71
CA PRO A 30 -10.36 41.97 -17.11
C PRO A 30 -9.30 41.77 -16.03
N LEU A 31 -9.02 42.77 -15.18
CA LEU A 31 -8.07 42.63 -14.06
C LEU A 31 -8.61 41.67 -13.00
N ILE A 32 -9.87 41.81 -12.60
CA ILE A 32 -10.54 40.93 -11.64
C ILE A 32 -10.66 39.52 -12.24
N LEU A 33 -11.03 39.39 -13.51
CA LEU A 33 -11.04 38.10 -14.20
C LEU A 33 -9.64 37.48 -14.25
N ALA A 34 -8.59 38.26 -14.51
CA ALA A 34 -7.21 37.76 -14.52
C ALA A 34 -6.75 37.31 -13.12
N VAL A 35 -7.18 38.01 -12.06
CA VAL A 35 -6.91 37.59 -10.67
C VAL A 35 -7.67 36.32 -10.31
N ILE A 36 -8.94 36.21 -10.69
CA ILE A 36 -9.76 35.01 -10.43
C ILE A 36 -9.24 33.82 -11.23
N LEU A 37 -9.00 33.99 -12.53
CA LEU A 37 -8.44 32.95 -13.39
C LEU A 37 -7.01 32.59 -12.99
N GLY A 38 -6.21 33.57 -12.58
CA GLY A 38 -4.88 33.35 -12.02
C GLY A 38 -4.93 32.57 -10.71
N TYR A 39 -5.87 32.88 -9.82
CA TYR A 39 -6.11 32.11 -8.60
C TYR A 39 -6.52 30.66 -8.91
N PHE A 40 -7.49 30.45 -9.79
CA PHE A 40 -7.89 29.09 -10.21
C PHE A 40 -6.76 28.36 -10.92
N TRP A 41 -5.99 29.02 -11.78
CA TRP A 41 -4.83 28.43 -12.46
C TRP A 41 -3.72 28.05 -11.47
N ILE A 42 -3.46 28.88 -10.46
CA ILE A 42 -2.51 28.56 -9.39
C ILE A 42 -3.05 27.40 -8.54
N VAL A 43 -4.32 27.40 -8.12
CA VAL A 43 -4.92 26.33 -7.31
C VAL A 43 -4.97 25.00 -8.06
N ASP A 44 -5.28 25.02 -9.36
CA ASP A 44 -5.40 23.82 -10.20
C ASP A 44 -4.02 23.24 -10.58
N ARG A 45 -2.99 24.09 -10.74
CA ARG A 45 -1.63 23.64 -11.08
C ARG A 45 -0.67 23.48 -9.91
N THR A 46 -0.99 24.06 -8.76
CA THR A 46 -0.15 23.93 -7.56
C THR A 46 -0.65 22.72 -6.78
N PRO A 47 0.12 21.63 -6.73
CA PRO A 47 -0.31 20.45 -6.00
C PRO A 47 -0.62 20.80 -4.55
N VAL A 48 -1.67 20.20 -3.98
CA VAL A 48 -2.11 20.43 -2.60
C VAL A 48 -0.95 20.31 -1.59
N TRP A 49 0.02 19.41 -1.83
CA TRP A 49 1.21 19.25 -0.98
C TRP A 49 2.13 20.48 -0.93
N VAL A 50 2.15 21.34 -1.96
CA VAL A 50 2.97 22.56 -1.99
C VAL A 50 2.43 23.58 -0.99
N TYR A 51 1.11 23.74 -0.91
CA TYR A 51 0.46 24.62 0.08
C TYR A 51 0.76 24.15 1.50
N TRP A 52 0.65 22.84 1.76
CA TRP A 52 0.97 22.29 3.07
C TRP A 52 2.46 22.34 3.40
N LYS A 53 3.36 22.17 2.42
CA LYS A 53 4.81 22.33 2.60
C LYS A 53 5.19 23.78 2.92
N ILE A 54 4.58 24.75 2.24
CA ILE A 54 4.75 26.18 2.57
C ILE A 54 4.21 26.43 3.99
N GLY A 55 3.03 25.91 4.32
CA GLY A 55 2.46 25.98 5.67
C GLY A 55 3.40 25.39 6.73
N LEU A 56 3.99 24.23 6.47
CA LEU A 56 4.96 23.58 7.35
C LEU A 56 6.22 24.44 7.57
N ILE A 57 6.82 24.96 6.50
CA ILE A 57 8.01 25.82 6.58
C ILE A 57 7.70 27.10 7.38
N VAL A 58 6.55 27.72 7.11
CA VAL A 58 6.11 28.94 7.82
C VAL A 58 5.87 28.66 9.30
N LEU A 59 5.18 27.57 9.65
CA LEU A 59 4.89 27.21 11.04
C LEU A 59 6.17 26.87 11.81
N ILE A 60 7.10 26.11 11.21
CA ILE A 60 8.43 25.86 11.80
C ILE A 60 9.19 27.18 12.01
N GLY A 61 9.15 28.08 11.03
CA GLY A 61 9.78 29.40 11.15
C GLY A 61 9.18 30.26 12.27
N ILE A 62 7.86 30.25 12.44
CA ILE A 62 7.15 30.96 13.52
C ILE A 62 7.55 30.40 14.88
N ASP A 63 7.63 29.07 15.01
CA ASP A 63 7.99 28.40 16.27
C ASP A 63 9.43 28.73 16.70
N LEU A 64 10.38 28.72 15.75
CA LEU A 64 11.77 29.09 16.01
C LEU A 64 11.93 30.60 16.33
N ALA A 65 11.23 31.46 15.59
CA ALA A 65 11.30 32.90 15.78
C ALA A 65 10.70 33.33 17.12
N SER A 66 9.59 32.73 17.55
CA SER A 66 8.95 33.00 18.84
C SER A 66 9.86 32.59 20.01
N ALA A 67 10.45 31.40 19.94
CA ALA A 67 11.38 30.91 20.95
C ALA A 67 12.61 31.82 21.08
N LEU A 68 13.20 32.24 19.96
CA LEU A 68 14.36 33.14 19.95
C LEU A 68 14.03 34.53 20.51
N ALA A 69 12.86 35.08 20.16
CA ALA A 69 12.41 36.38 20.63
C ALA A 69 12.17 36.39 22.15
N ILE A 70 11.53 35.35 22.69
CA ILE A 70 11.26 35.21 24.12
C ILE A 70 12.59 35.01 24.88
N ALA A 71 13.46 34.11 24.42
CA ALA A 71 14.75 33.86 25.06
C ALA A 71 15.62 35.13 25.09
N SER A 72 15.63 35.89 24.00
CA SER A 72 16.37 37.16 23.91
C SER A 72 15.79 38.23 24.85
N ALA A 73 14.46 38.35 24.93
CA ALA A 73 13.79 39.32 25.80
C ALA A 73 14.02 39.00 27.29
N VAL A 74 13.86 37.74 27.69
CA VAL A 74 14.10 37.28 29.07
C VAL A 74 15.57 37.43 29.45
N GLY A 75 16.48 37.03 28.57
CA GLY A 75 17.93 37.17 28.78
C GLY A 75 18.35 38.63 28.94
N PHE A 76 17.84 39.53 28.10
CA PHE A 76 18.13 40.95 28.20
C PHE A 76 17.58 41.58 29.48
N LEU A 77 16.35 41.23 29.89
CA LEU A 77 15.76 41.69 31.15
C LEU A 77 16.54 41.19 32.37
N ALA A 78 17.00 39.94 32.36
CA ALA A 78 17.85 39.39 33.42
C ALA A 78 19.20 40.11 33.51
N ILE A 79 19.86 40.35 32.37
CA ILE A 79 21.11 41.12 32.31
C ILE A 79 20.91 42.55 32.82
N LEU A 80 19.80 43.19 32.47
CA LEU A 80 19.46 44.54 32.92
C LEU A 80 19.20 44.57 34.43
N ALA A 81 18.48 43.59 34.97
CA ALA A 81 18.21 43.46 36.41
C ALA A 81 19.51 43.25 37.20
N ILE A 82 20.42 42.39 36.73
CA ILE A 82 21.74 42.16 37.35
C ILE A 82 22.56 43.46 37.31
N ARG A 83 22.57 44.19 36.20
CA ARG A 83 23.30 45.46 36.10
C ARG A 83 22.74 46.54 37.04
N LEU A 84 21.42 46.59 37.20
CA LEU A 84 20.75 47.47 38.14
C LEU A 84 21.10 47.13 39.60
N LEU A 85 21.16 45.84 39.94
CA LEU A 85 21.45 45.36 41.30
C LEU A 85 22.93 45.53 41.70
N PHE A 86 23.88 45.37 40.77
CA PHE A 86 25.30 45.26 41.12
C PHE A 86 26.20 46.41 40.66
N ARG A 87 25.82 47.24 39.67
CA ARG A 87 26.76 48.18 39.04
C ARG A 87 26.25 49.60 38.82
N GLY A 88 24.97 49.87 39.05
CA GLY A 88 24.35 51.18 38.80
C GLY A 88 24.29 51.50 37.30
N LEU A 89 23.19 52.09 36.83
CA LEU A 89 23.11 52.55 35.45
C LEU A 89 23.98 53.81 35.31
N GLY A 90 25.02 53.76 34.48
CA GLY A 90 25.91 54.90 34.18
C GLY A 90 25.23 56.07 33.46
N ASP A 91 25.97 56.74 32.56
CA ASP A 91 25.57 57.98 31.85
C ASP A 91 24.17 57.94 31.18
N PHE A 92 23.54 59.11 31.03
CA PHE A 92 22.15 59.32 30.60
C PHE A 92 21.80 58.60 29.29
N ARG A 93 22.69 58.62 28.30
CA ARG A 93 22.48 57.91 27.02
C ARG A 93 22.37 56.38 27.18
N ARG A 94 23.10 55.80 28.15
CA ARG A 94 23.02 54.36 28.45
C ARG A 94 21.74 54.02 29.20
N ARG A 95 21.23 54.93 30.03
CA ARG A 95 19.93 54.79 30.71
C ARG A 95 18.78 54.82 29.72
N GLU A 96 18.81 55.74 28.76
CA GLU A 96 17.79 55.84 27.71
C GLU A 96 17.78 54.60 26.80
N ALA A 97 18.94 54.14 26.35
CA ALA A 97 19.04 52.91 25.56
C ALA A 97 18.57 51.67 26.33
N ALA A 98 18.91 51.59 27.64
CA ALA A 98 18.44 50.52 28.50
C ALA A 98 16.92 50.56 28.71
N ALA A 99 16.32 51.74 28.87
CA ALA A 99 14.88 51.91 29.01
C ALA A 99 14.13 51.54 27.72
N ARG A 100 14.64 51.94 26.55
CA ARG A 100 14.08 51.52 25.25
C ARG A 100 14.20 50.01 25.04
N GLY A 101 15.34 49.41 25.40
CA GLY A 101 15.53 47.97 25.35
C GLY A 101 14.61 47.21 26.31
N ALA A 102 14.43 47.73 27.54
CA ALA A 102 13.51 47.16 28.53
C ALA A 102 12.05 47.23 28.06
N LEU A 103 11.64 48.36 27.48
CA LEU A 103 10.29 48.54 26.92
C LEU A 103 10.02 47.61 25.74
N LEU A 104 11.02 47.40 24.87
CA LEU A 104 10.93 46.43 23.77
C LEU A 104 10.77 45.02 24.33
N CYS A 105 11.61 44.61 25.28
CA CYS A 105 11.55 43.28 25.88
C CYS A 105 10.24 43.04 26.63
N PHE A 106 9.76 44.04 27.38
CA PHE A 106 8.48 43.99 28.07
C PHE A 106 7.32 43.85 27.08
N SER A 107 7.32 44.63 26.00
CA SER A 107 6.33 44.52 24.93
C SER A 107 6.35 43.13 24.27
N THR A 108 7.53 42.57 24.00
CA THR A 108 7.67 41.21 23.44
C THR A 108 7.11 40.14 24.39
N VAL A 109 7.38 40.24 25.70
CA VAL A 109 6.83 39.30 26.70
C VAL A 109 5.31 39.43 26.80
N CYS A 110 4.76 40.65 26.80
CA CYS A 110 3.31 40.86 26.79
C CYS A 110 2.64 40.28 25.54
N CYS A 111 3.25 40.45 24.36
CA CYS A 111 2.77 39.83 23.13
C CYS A 111 2.82 38.29 23.20
N ALA A 112 3.88 37.71 23.77
CA ALA A 112 3.98 36.27 23.96
C ALA A 112 2.87 35.76 24.90
N LEU A 113 2.65 36.41 26.05
CA LEU A 113 1.56 36.06 26.98
C LEU A 113 0.16 36.16 26.35
N LEU A 114 -0.05 37.15 25.48
CA LEU A 114 -1.28 37.27 24.71
C LEU A 114 -1.43 36.10 23.73
N ALA A 115 -0.36 35.74 23.00
CA ALA A 115 -0.36 34.60 22.09
C ALA A 115 -0.62 33.27 22.81
N GLU A 116 -0.04 33.08 24.01
CA GLU A 116 -0.32 31.94 24.89
C GLU A 116 -1.78 31.89 25.30
N SER A 117 -2.35 33.02 25.72
CA SER A 117 -3.74 33.11 26.18
C SER A 117 -4.73 32.83 25.05
N VAL A 118 -4.47 33.39 23.86
CA VAL A 118 -5.28 33.13 22.66
C VAL A 118 -5.14 31.68 22.21
N ALA A 119 -3.94 31.11 22.23
CA ALA A 119 -3.71 29.72 21.88
C ALA A 119 -4.40 28.76 22.86
N ALA A 120 -4.34 29.03 24.17
CA ALA A 120 -5.04 28.25 25.19
C ALA A 120 -6.57 28.28 24.98
N LEU A 121 -7.14 29.46 24.72
CA LEU A 121 -8.57 29.61 24.40
C LEU A 121 -8.94 28.87 23.12
N TRP A 122 -8.10 28.95 22.08
CA TRP A 122 -8.33 28.27 20.81
C TRP A 122 -8.30 26.74 20.98
N LEU A 123 -7.29 26.21 21.65
CA LEU A 123 -7.18 24.78 21.97
C LEU A 123 -8.37 24.30 22.81
N ALA A 124 -8.79 25.07 23.81
CA ALA A 124 -9.96 24.75 24.61
C ALA A 124 -11.28 24.79 23.82
N CYS A 125 -11.41 25.68 22.83
CA CYS A 125 -12.55 25.71 21.92
C CYS A 125 -12.55 24.52 20.95
N GLU A 126 -11.40 24.17 20.38
CA GLU A 126 -11.22 23.01 19.49
C GLU A 126 -11.51 21.69 20.21
N ASP A 127 -11.08 21.56 21.47
CA ASP A 127 -11.36 20.39 22.31
C ASP A 127 -12.84 20.33 22.78
N ARG A 128 -13.59 21.45 22.69
CA ARG A 128 -15.04 21.51 23.02
C ARG A 128 -15.95 21.26 21.81
N THR A 129 -15.53 21.64 20.61
CA THR A 129 -16.29 21.35 19.37
C THR A 129 -16.15 19.89 18.94
N THR A 130 -15.22 19.14 19.56
CA THR A 130 -15.02 17.70 19.38
C THR A 130 -15.80 16.83 20.39
N VAL A 131 -16.73 17.41 21.17
CA VAL A 131 -17.60 16.68 22.11
C VAL A 131 -18.76 15.97 21.36
N VAL A 132 -18.39 14.96 20.57
CA VAL A 132 -19.06 13.66 20.56
C VAL A 132 -18.22 12.79 21.50
N PRO A 133 -18.79 12.05 22.46
CA PRO A 133 -17.99 11.45 23.55
C PRO A 133 -17.04 10.38 22.99
N THR A 134 -15.79 10.79 22.79
CA THR A 134 -14.62 9.91 22.68
C THR A 134 -13.57 10.48 23.61
N GLY A 135 -13.12 9.65 24.56
CA GLY A 135 -12.34 10.09 25.71
C GLY A 135 -10.98 10.70 25.34
N GLY A 136 -10.58 11.70 26.13
CA GLY A 136 -9.21 12.09 26.46
C GLY A 136 -8.13 11.91 25.40
N LEU A 137 -7.92 12.94 24.58
CA LEU A 137 -6.71 13.07 23.76
C LEU A 137 -5.51 13.49 24.64
N ARG A 138 -4.81 12.50 25.18
CA ARG A 138 -3.37 12.62 25.45
C ARG A 138 -2.63 12.87 24.13
N ALA A 139 -1.43 13.44 24.22
CA ALA A 139 -0.50 13.64 23.11
C ALA A 139 -0.54 12.46 22.13
N SER A 140 -0.64 12.77 20.84
CA SER A 140 -0.63 11.84 19.71
C SER A 140 0.65 10.99 19.69
N SER A 141 0.66 9.99 20.56
CA SER A 141 1.41 8.74 20.51
C SER A 141 0.57 7.62 19.91
N GLY A 142 -0.58 7.96 19.31
CA GLY A 142 -1.42 7.04 18.56
C GLY A 142 -0.68 6.60 17.31
N GLN A 143 0.15 5.56 17.44
CA GLN A 143 0.25 4.56 16.40
C GLN A 143 -1.21 4.25 16.02
N ASN A 144 -1.60 4.44 14.76
CA ASN A 144 -2.85 3.84 14.28
C ASN A 144 -2.72 2.34 14.55
N GLU A 145 -3.33 1.87 15.64
CA GLU A 145 -3.29 0.47 16.00
C GLU A 145 -3.91 -0.28 14.82
N PRO A 146 -3.22 -1.27 14.26
CA PRO A 146 -3.76 -2.01 13.14
C PRO A 146 -5.03 -2.68 13.60
N LYS A 147 -6.04 -2.70 12.72
CA LYS A 147 -7.34 -3.26 13.07
C LYS A 147 -7.15 -4.73 13.47
N PRO A 148 -7.28 -5.09 14.76
CA PRO A 148 -7.09 -6.47 15.18
C PRO A 148 -8.16 -7.34 14.51
N PRO A 149 -7.87 -8.62 14.26
CA PRO A 149 -8.91 -9.53 13.81
C PRO A 149 -10.06 -9.59 14.82
N GLY A 150 -11.30 -9.57 14.34
CA GLY A 150 -12.49 -9.75 15.16
C GLY A 150 -12.61 -11.19 15.70
N SER A 151 -13.63 -11.47 16.53
CA SER A 151 -13.88 -12.83 17.00
C SER A 151 -14.34 -13.75 15.84
N LEU A 152 -14.03 -15.04 15.94
CA LEU A 152 -14.63 -16.06 15.07
C LEU A 152 -16.12 -16.26 15.35
N GLU A 153 -16.52 -16.14 16.62
CA GLU A 153 -17.87 -16.43 17.11
C GLU A 153 -18.89 -15.38 16.70
N SER A 154 -18.45 -14.21 16.22
CA SER A 154 -19.37 -13.15 15.77
C SER A 154 -20.01 -13.41 14.41
N VAL A 155 -19.62 -14.47 13.71
CA VAL A 155 -20.16 -14.84 12.40
C VAL A 155 -20.73 -16.25 12.48
N GLU A 156 -22.04 -16.36 12.27
CA GLU A 156 -22.74 -17.63 12.13
C GLU A 156 -22.72 -18.08 10.67
N LEU A 157 -22.18 -19.27 10.39
CA LEU A 157 -22.14 -19.83 9.03
C LEU A 157 -23.39 -20.66 8.75
N PRO A 158 -24.09 -20.44 7.62
CA PRO A 158 -25.35 -21.11 7.33
C PRO A 158 -25.16 -22.62 7.15
N THR A 159 -25.99 -23.44 7.78
CA THR A 159 -25.99 -24.90 7.60
C THR A 159 -27.24 -25.40 6.88
N ALA A 160 -28.23 -24.53 6.69
CA ALA A 160 -29.44 -24.79 5.93
C ALA A 160 -29.52 -23.81 4.77
N PHE A 161 -29.97 -24.28 3.61
CA PHE A 161 -30.06 -23.51 2.37
C PHE A 161 -31.47 -23.70 1.78
N PRO A 162 -32.03 -22.68 1.09
CA PRO A 162 -33.33 -22.82 0.43
C PRO A 162 -33.32 -23.92 -0.64
N ASP A 163 -34.32 -24.81 -0.61
CA ASP A 163 -34.43 -25.95 -1.54
C ASP A 163 -34.76 -25.51 -2.98
N ASP A 164 -35.44 -24.37 -3.14
CA ASP A 164 -35.85 -23.81 -4.44
C ASP A 164 -34.67 -23.34 -5.31
N LEU A 165 -33.49 -23.16 -4.72
CA LEU A 165 -32.26 -22.81 -5.43
C LEU A 165 -31.47 -24.03 -5.93
N ASN A 166 -31.92 -25.26 -5.63
CA ASN A 166 -31.26 -26.49 -6.05
C ASN A 166 -31.82 -27.01 -7.38
N ASP A 167 -31.41 -26.38 -8.48
CA ASP A 167 -31.77 -26.73 -9.87
C ASP A 167 -31.01 -27.95 -10.43
N GLY A 168 -30.28 -28.69 -9.58
CA GLY A 168 -29.44 -29.82 -9.96
C GLY A 168 -28.08 -29.45 -10.55
N SER A 169 -27.73 -28.16 -10.61
CA SER A 169 -26.38 -27.73 -10.98
C SER A 169 -25.37 -27.93 -9.83
N ILE A 170 -24.12 -28.17 -10.19
CA ILE A 170 -22.99 -28.34 -9.27
C ILE A 170 -22.30 -26.99 -9.10
N LEU A 171 -22.24 -26.48 -7.88
CA LEU A 171 -21.72 -25.14 -7.57
C LEU A 171 -20.25 -25.19 -7.14
N VAL A 172 -19.39 -24.53 -7.91
CA VAL A 172 -18.00 -24.18 -7.53
C VAL A 172 -17.98 -22.78 -6.92
N SER A 173 -17.90 -22.69 -5.59
CA SER A 173 -17.75 -21.42 -4.89
C SER A 173 -16.29 -21.09 -4.66
N VAL A 174 -15.90 -19.83 -4.90
CA VAL A 174 -14.54 -19.33 -4.66
C VAL A 174 -14.58 -18.22 -3.64
N VAL A 175 -13.91 -18.44 -2.51
CA VAL A 175 -13.68 -17.43 -1.47
C VAL A 175 -12.20 -17.06 -1.45
N GLY A 176 -11.91 -15.78 -1.24
CA GLY A 176 -10.55 -15.30 -1.29
C GLY A 176 -10.43 -13.80 -1.56
N GLU A 177 -9.27 -13.40 -2.04
CA GLU A 177 -8.99 -12.00 -2.31
C GLU A 177 -8.93 -11.69 -3.82
N SER A 178 -8.21 -10.65 -4.22
CA SER A 178 -8.07 -10.22 -5.62
C SER A 178 -7.61 -11.33 -6.57
N SER A 179 -6.59 -12.11 -6.20
CA SER A 179 -6.09 -13.22 -7.04
C SER A 179 -7.15 -14.31 -7.25
N ALA A 180 -7.93 -14.63 -6.22
CA ALA A 180 -9.04 -15.59 -6.30
C ALA A 180 -10.22 -15.06 -7.10
N ALA A 181 -10.49 -13.75 -7.03
CA ALA A 181 -11.48 -13.09 -7.85
C ALA A 181 -11.13 -13.10 -9.34
N GLY A 182 -9.86 -13.34 -9.68
CA GLY A 182 -9.36 -13.39 -11.04
C GLY A 182 -8.66 -12.11 -11.49
N ILE A 183 -8.49 -11.11 -10.62
CA ILE A 183 -7.84 -9.83 -10.99
C ILE A 183 -6.47 -10.10 -11.63
N PRO A 184 -6.11 -9.39 -12.72
CA PRO A 184 -6.88 -8.35 -13.44
C PRO A 184 -7.89 -8.87 -14.49
N TYR A 185 -8.13 -10.17 -14.54
CA TYR A 185 -9.04 -10.84 -15.47
C TYR A 185 -10.47 -11.00 -14.93
N ASP A 186 -10.80 -10.46 -13.75
CA ASP A 186 -12.03 -10.72 -12.98
C ASP A 186 -13.33 -10.50 -13.75
N ARG A 187 -13.32 -9.65 -14.78
CA ARG A 187 -14.47 -9.44 -15.69
C ARG A 187 -14.71 -10.58 -16.69
N TRP A 188 -13.68 -11.36 -16.96
CA TRP A 188 -13.66 -12.40 -18.00
C TRP A 188 -13.49 -13.80 -17.40
N LEU A 189 -12.51 -13.99 -16.52
CA LEU A 189 -12.23 -15.29 -15.92
C LEU A 189 -11.64 -15.19 -14.52
N SER A 190 -11.77 -16.29 -13.80
CA SER A 190 -11.10 -16.59 -12.54
C SER A 190 -10.73 -18.08 -12.52
N VAL A 191 -9.95 -18.50 -11.52
CA VAL A 191 -9.71 -19.93 -11.29
C VAL A 191 -11.02 -20.73 -11.18
N GLY A 192 -12.06 -20.17 -10.55
CA GLY A 192 -13.36 -20.80 -10.41
C GLY A 192 -14.11 -20.98 -11.74
N SER A 193 -14.10 -19.94 -12.58
CA SER A 193 -14.77 -20.02 -13.89
C SER A 193 -14.06 -20.98 -14.83
N LEU A 194 -12.73 -21.05 -14.78
CA LEU A 194 -11.93 -22.02 -15.54
C LEU A 194 -12.23 -23.46 -15.12
N VAL A 195 -12.29 -23.71 -13.81
CA VAL A 195 -12.61 -25.03 -13.26
C VAL A 195 -14.03 -25.45 -13.66
N ALA A 196 -15.04 -24.60 -13.45
CA ALA A 196 -16.42 -24.92 -13.79
C ALA A 196 -16.61 -25.15 -15.31
N TRP A 197 -16.00 -24.30 -16.14
CA TRP A 197 -16.03 -24.47 -17.59
C TRP A 197 -15.43 -25.81 -18.02
N ARG A 198 -14.25 -26.17 -17.49
CA ARG A 198 -13.59 -27.40 -17.91
C ARG A 198 -14.31 -28.64 -17.39
N LEU A 199 -14.84 -28.63 -16.15
CA LEU A 199 -15.68 -29.71 -15.64
C LEU A 199 -16.88 -29.99 -16.54
N GLY A 200 -17.52 -28.94 -17.08
CA GLY A 200 -18.64 -29.09 -18.01
C GLY A 200 -18.27 -29.73 -19.36
N GLN A 201 -17.00 -29.64 -19.78
CA GLN A 201 -16.49 -30.34 -20.97
C GLN A 201 -16.13 -31.79 -20.64
N GLU A 202 -15.51 -32.03 -19.49
CA GLU A 202 -14.98 -33.34 -19.09
C GLU A 202 -16.05 -34.30 -18.58
N ILE A 203 -17.19 -33.79 -18.08
CA ILE A 203 -18.29 -34.60 -17.53
C ILE A 203 -19.60 -34.22 -18.23
N PRO A 204 -19.83 -34.72 -19.46
CA PRO A 204 -21.06 -34.45 -20.20
C PRO A 204 -22.32 -34.86 -19.42
N GLY A 205 -23.38 -34.05 -19.50
CA GLY A 205 -24.65 -34.30 -18.83
C GLY A 205 -24.75 -33.79 -17.39
N LYS A 206 -23.68 -33.19 -16.85
CA LYS A 206 -23.71 -32.42 -15.59
C LYS A 206 -23.59 -30.93 -15.89
N ASN A 207 -24.36 -30.12 -15.17
CA ASN A 207 -24.27 -28.67 -15.27
C ASN A 207 -23.38 -28.12 -14.14
N PHE A 208 -22.27 -27.48 -14.48
CA PHE A 208 -21.38 -26.85 -13.52
C PHE A 208 -21.52 -25.34 -13.62
N ILE A 209 -21.76 -24.71 -12.47
CA ILE A 209 -21.80 -23.25 -12.34
C ILE A 209 -20.74 -22.82 -11.31
N TYR A 210 -20.40 -21.53 -11.32
CA TYR A 210 -19.46 -20.97 -10.37
C TYR A 210 -20.03 -19.72 -9.70
N HIS A 211 -19.57 -19.45 -8.48
CA HIS A 211 -19.85 -18.22 -7.75
C HIS A 211 -18.56 -17.70 -7.12
N VAL A 212 -18.12 -16.52 -7.58
CA VAL A 212 -16.95 -15.84 -7.04
C VAL A 212 -17.40 -14.92 -5.92
N VAL A 213 -17.18 -15.34 -4.69
CA VAL A 213 -17.39 -14.54 -3.47
C VAL A 213 -16.16 -13.68 -3.16
N ALA A 214 -15.00 -14.07 -3.70
CA ALA A 214 -13.72 -13.40 -3.50
C ALA A 214 -13.78 -11.89 -3.83
N GLN A 215 -13.11 -11.07 -3.00
CA GLN A 215 -13.15 -9.61 -3.10
C GLN A 215 -11.73 -9.02 -3.05
N SER A 216 -11.46 -8.02 -3.88
CA SER A 216 -10.18 -7.30 -3.87
C SER A 216 -9.92 -6.61 -2.53
N GLY A 217 -8.68 -6.69 -2.03
CA GLY A 217 -8.28 -6.12 -0.73
C GLY A 217 -8.93 -6.79 0.48
N SER A 218 -9.58 -7.94 0.31
CA SER A 218 -10.20 -8.68 1.42
C SER A 218 -9.16 -9.53 2.16
N THR A 219 -9.41 -9.78 3.45
CA THR A 219 -8.63 -10.72 4.28
C THR A 219 -9.42 -12.01 4.45
N LEU A 220 -8.78 -13.07 4.96
CA LEU A 220 -9.46 -14.32 5.27
C LEU A 220 -10.60 -14.12 6.29
N GLU A 221 -10.45 -13.19 7.23
CA GLU A 221 -11.52 -12.79 8.16
C GLU A 221 -12.74 -12.23 7.43
N ARG A 222 -12.53 -11.31 6.49
CA ARG A 222 -13.64 -10.74 5.73
C ARG A 222 -14.30 -11.81 4.84
N GLN A 223 -13.51 -12.69 4.25
CA GLN A 223 -14.04 -13.82 3.46
C GLN A 223 -14.80 -14.83 4.31
N TYR A 224 -14.40 -15.07 5.55
CA TYR A 224 -15.17 -15.83 6.52
C TYR A 224 -16.56 -15.20 6.75
N ALA A 225 -16.61 -13.88 6.90
CA ALA A 225 -17.86 -13.14 7.04
C ALA A 225 -18.74 -13.18 5.78
N GLU A 226 -18.15 -13.07 4.58
CA GLU A 226 -18.90 -13.19 3.32
C GLU A 226 -19.45 -14.61 3.11
N LEU A 227 -18.72 -15.64 3.55
CA LEU A 227 -19.21 -17.02 3.52
C LEU A 227 -20.47 -17.21 4.39
N GLY A 228 -20.60 -16.44 5.48
CA GLY A 228 -21.80 -16.39 6.31
C GLY A 228 -23.04 -15.84 5.60
N LYS A 229 -22.87 -15.14 4.47
CA LYS A 229 -23.95 -14.52 3.68
C LYS A 229 -24.39 -15.36 2.48
N GLN A 230 -23.75 -16.50 2.24
CA GLN A 230 -24.05 -17.32 1.08
C GLN A 230 -25.47 -17.91 1.18
N THR A 231 -26.21 -17.85 0.08
CA THR A 231 -27.60 -18.34 0.02
C THR A 231 -27.72 -19.73 -0.59
N ARG A 232 -26.63 -20.26 -1.16
CA ARG A 232 -26.60 -21.57 -1.80
C ARG A 232 -25.43 -22.41 -1.29
N ARG A 233 -25.70 -23.70 -1.05
CA ARG A 233 -24.69 -24.69 -0.64
C ARG A 233 -23.64 -24.89 -1.75
N PRO A 234 -22.33 -24.78 -1.46
CA PRO A 234 -21.30 -25.15 -2.41
C PRO A 234 -21.16 -26.68 -2.52
N ASP A 235 -20.82 -27.18 -3.70
CA ASP A 235 -20.37 -28.57 -3.90
C ASP A 235 -18.83 -28.66 -3.91
N VAL A 236 -18.18 -27.59 -4.36
CA VAL A 236 -16.74 -27.34 -4.21
C VAL A 236 -16.56 -25.97 -3.57
N LEU A 237 -15.75 -25.87 -2.52
CA LEU A 237 -15.34 -24.60 -1.93
C LEU A 237 -13.84 -24.40 -2.12
N ILE A 238 -13.47 -23.49 -3.03
CA ILE A 238 -12.09 -23.07 -3.26
C ILE A 238 -11.76 -21.92 -2.31
N ILE A 239 -10.75 -22.09 -1.47
CA ILE A 239 -10.22 -21.08 -0.56
C ILE A 239 -8.83 -20.66 -1.06
N TYR A 240 -8.70 -19.40 -1.47
CA TYR A 240 -7.47 -18.84 -2.03
C TYR A 240 -7.22 -17.41 -1.50
N CYS A 241 -6.49 -17.28 -0.39
CA CYS A 241 -6.30 -16.01 0.33
C CYS A 241 -4.98 -15.95 1.11
N GLY A 242 -4.36 -14.78 1.23
CA GLY A 242 -3.23 -14.55 2.15
C GLY A 242 -2.35 -13.34 1.82
N HIS A 243 -2.46 -12.75 0.63
CA HIS A 243 -1.69 -11.57 0.21
C HIS A 243 -2.03 -10.32 1.05
N ASN A 244 -3.30 -10.14 1.43
CA ASN A 244 -3.79 -8.92 2.06
C ASN A 244 -3.84 -8.95 3.60
N GLU A 245 -3.30 -9.98 4.26
CA GLU A 245 -3.38 -10.08 5.74
C GLU A 245 -2.68 -8.92 6.45
N PHE A 246 -1.72 -8.27 5.79
CA PHE A 246 -1.03 -7.09 6.31
C PHE A 246 -1.59 -5.80 5.68
N GLY A 247 -1.53 -5.69 4.35
CA GLY A 247 -1.86 -4.44 3.64
C GLY A 247 -3.29 -3.93 3.81
N SER A 248 -4.25 -4.80 4.17
CA SER A 248 -5.63 -4.39 4.45
C SER A 248 -5.90 -4.04 5.92
N ARG A 249 -4.91 -4.23 6.80
CA ARG A 249 -5.00 -3.97 8.25
C ARG A 249 -4.05 -2.89 8.72
N ILE A 250 -2.95 -2.70 8.01
CA ILE A 250 -1.86 -1.80 8.34
C ILE A 250 -1.73 -0.78 7.23
N GLU A 251 -1.75 0.51 7.58
CA GLU A 251 -1.59 1.57 6.59
C GLU A 251 -0.18 1.56 5.97
N PRO A 252 -0.06 1.75 4.64
CA PRO A 252 1.24 1.80 3.97
C PRO A 252 2.19 2.88 4.51
N SER A 253 1.66 3.92 5.15
CA SER A 253 2.40 5.02 5.76
C SER A 253 2.78 4.79 7.23
N ARG A 254 2.36 3.67 7.85
CA ARG A 254 2.65 3.42 9.26
C ARG A 254 4.14 3.19 9.46
N ASP A 255 4.74 3.97 10.37
CA ASP A 255 6.12 3.79 10.82
C ASP A 255 6.11 3.50 12.33
N LEU A 256 6.90 2.51 12.74
CA LEU A 256 7.04 2.12 14.14
C LEU A 256 8.24 2.83 14.76
N ASN A 257 8.13 3.21 16.04
CA ASN A 257 9.29 3.51 16.87
C ASN A 257 10.03 2.21 17.19
N TYR A 258 10.75 1.70 16.19
CA TYR A 258 11.27 0.35 16.17
C TYR A 258 12.70 0.25 16.71
N TYR A 259 13.55 1.24 16.41
CA TYR A 259 14.95 1.24 16.84
C TYR A 259 15.09 1.73 18.29
N ALA A 260 15.79 0.96 19.12
CA ALA A 260 15.93 1.24 20.56
C ALA A 260 16.58 2.60 20.84
N ASP A 261 17.51 3.04 19.99
CA ASP A 261 18.21 4.32 20.12
C ASP A 261 17.41 5.53 19.63
N ALA A 262 16.29 5.31 18.95
CA ALA A 262 15.32 6.34 18.61
C ALA A 262 14.31 6.61 19.74
N LEU A 263 14.27 5.73 20.76
CA LEU A 263 13.41 5.86 21.94
C LEU A 263 14.09 6.60 23.11
N VAL A 264 15.36 6.96 22.96
CA VAL A 264 16.12 7.74 23.95
C VAL A 264 16.19 9.19 23.44
N PRO A 265 15.40 10.13 23.99
CA PRO A 265 15.53 11.54 23.63
C PRO A 265 16.96 11.98 23.92
N ASN A 266 17.60 12.69 22.99
CA ASN A 266 18.87 13.29 23.34
C ASN A 266 18.65 14.35 24.44
N THR A 267 19.66 14.67 25.25
CA THR A 267 19.52 15.59 26.40
C THR A 267 19.01 16.98 25.98
N TRP A 268 19.24 17.38 24.73
CA TRP A 268 18.74 18.64 24.17
C TRP A 268 17.27 18.56 23.76
N GLU A 269 16.81 17.44 23.21
CA GLU A 269 15.40 17.16 22.90
C GLU A 269 14.58 17.08 24.19
N ALA A 270 15.06 16.38 25.21
CA ALA A 270 14.40 16.33 26.52
C ALA A 270 14.33 17.72 27.20
N ALA A 271 15.41 18.51 27.12
CA ALA A 271 15.44 19.87 27.65
C ALA A 271 14.53 20.83 26.86
N PHE A 272 14.45 20.65 25.54
CA PHE A 272 13.57 21.43 24.67
C PHE A 272 12.09 21.08 24.91
N GLU A 273 11.74 19.80 24.95
CA GLU A 273 10.38 19.34 25.28
C GLU A 273 9.93 19.81 26.66
N TRP A 274 10.81 19.77 27.67
CA TRP A 274 10.51 20.31 28.99
C TRP A 274 10.35 21.84 29.01
N ALA A 275 11.17 22.57 28.24
CA ALA A 275 11.07 24.03 28.14
C ALA A 275 9.81 24.48 27.40
N THR A 276 9.33 23.70 26.44
CA THR A 276 8.16 24.04 25.61
C THR A 276 6.85 23.39 26.10
N SER A 277 6.89 22.43 27.03
CA SER A 277 5.69 21.77 27.58
C SER A 277 4.72 22.71 28.30
N TRP A 278 5.16 23.92 28.63
CA TRP A 278 4.37 24.95 29.31
C TRP A 278 3.75 25.98 28.34
N SER A 279 4.06 25.89 27.04
CA SER A 279 3.60 26.84 26.01
C SER A 279 2.42 26.26 25.22
N PHE A 280 1.24 26.85 25.43
CA PHE A 280 0.04 26.61 24.62
C PHE A 280 0.23 27.08 23.18
N PHE A 281 1.00 28.15 22.96
CA PHE A 281 1.32 28.64 21.63
C PHE A 281 2.16 27.63 20.84
N HIS A 282 3.24 27.11 21.44
CA HIS A 282 4.06 26.04 20.85
C HIS A 282 3.20 24.80 20.58
N LEU A 283 2.37 24.38 21.53
CA LEU A 283 1.46 23.23 21.35
C LEU A 283 0.48 23.43 20.19
N LEU A 284 -0.08 24.62 20.03
CA LEU A 284 -0.98 24.97 18.93
C LEU A 284 -0.24 24.94 17.58
N VAL A 285 0.97 25.52 17.52
CA VAL A 285 1.81 25.49 16.32
C VAL A 285 2.21 24.06 15.97
N GLN A 286 2.59 23.24 16.95
CA GLN A 286 2.94 21.83 16.76
C GLN A 286 1.75 20.98 16.30
N ARG A 287 0.54 21.18 16.85
CA ARG A 287 -0.69 20.53 16.34
C ARG A 287 -0.93 20.88 14.87
N ASN A 288 -0.72 22.13 14.47
CA ASN A 288 -0.89 22.55 13.07
C ASN A 288 0.26 22.07 12.17
N ILE A 289 1.49 22.00 12.66
CA ILE A 289 2.62 21.33 12.00
C ILE A 289 2.28 19.86 11.77
N ALA A 290 1.71 19.18 12.76
CA ALA A 290 1.27 17.79 12.63
C ALA A 290 0.14 17.65 11.60
N LYS A 291 -0.85 18.55 11.58
CA LYS A 291 -1.88 18.60 10.52
C LYS A 291 -1.27 18.81 9.14
N CYS A 292 -0.30 19.72 9.00
CA CYS A 292 0.45 19.89 7.77
C CYS A 292 1.23 18.62 7.42
N ARG A 293 1.86 17.93 8.39
CA ARG A 293 2.57 16.65 8.16
C ARG A 293 1.65 15.50 7.77
N ILE A 294 0.40 15.49 8.24
CA ILE A 294 -0.63 14.52 7.85
C ILE A 294 -1.16 14.84 6.44
N ALA A 295 -1.29 16.12 6.10
CA ALA A 295 -1.80 16.59 4.80
C ALA A 295 -0.72 16.74 3.71
N ILE A 296 0.56 16.74 4.09
CA ILE A 296 1.71 16.50 3.22
C ILE A 296 1.78 14.98 3.03
N PRO A 297 1.59 14.45 1.81
CA PRO A 297 1.91 13.06 1.53
C PRO A 297 3.33 12.75 2.02
N PRO A 298 3.62 11.52 2.49
CA PRO A 298 4.97 11.11 2.89
C PRO A 298 6.00 11.56 1.84
N PRO A 299 7.24 11.90 2.25
CA PRO A 299 8.12 12.86 1.59
C PRO A 299 8.08 12.84 0.06
N ALA A 300 8.02 14.05 -0.51
CA ALA A 300 7.84 14.38 -1.93
C ALA A 300 8.97 13.94 -2.91
N ASN A 301 9.71 12.88 -2.58
CA ASN A 301 10.53 12.13 -3.53
C ASN A 301 10.16 10.63 -3.60
N GLY A 302 9.09 10.19 -2.95
CA GLY A 302 8.49 8.89 -3.25
C GLY A 302 9.36 7.66 -2.94
N TYR A 303 10.32 7.72 -2.02
CA TYR A 303 11.11 6.55 -1.64
C TYR A 303 11.14 6.36 -0.14
N ARG A 304 11.01 5.09 0.27
CA ARG A 304 11.29 4.62 1.63
C ARG A 304 12.78 4.76 1.90
N ALA A 305 13.21 4.73 3.17
CA ALA A 305 14.63 4.69 3.49
C ALA A 305 15.24 3.32 3.07
N ALA A 306 16.56 3.30 2.79
CA ALA A 306 17.25 2.04 2.51
C ALA A 306 17.16 1.10 3.71
N VAL A 307 17.52 1.59 4.90
CA VAL A 307 17.24 0.96 6.19
C VAL A 307 16.00 1.61 6.80
N ASP A 308 14.86 0.95 6.64
CA ASP A 308 13.55 1.40 7.07
C ASP A 308 13.13 0.75 8.42
N THR A 309 11.84 0.80 8.76
CA THR A 309 11.21 0.11 9.88
C THR A 309 10.12 -0.85 9.38
N PRO A 310 9.90 -1.98 10.07
CA PRO A 310 8.76 -2.84 9.75
C PRO A 310 7.45 -2.12 10.06
N ALA A 311 6.40 -2.46 9.33
CA ALA A 311 5.08 -1.85 9.52
C ALA A 311 4.25 -2.50 10.64
N TYR A 312 4.74 -3.63 11.16
CA TYR A 312 4.10 -4.41 12.23
C TYR A 312 5.12 -4.83 13.28
N THR A 313 4.61 -5.03 14.50
CA THR A 313 5.36 -5.63 15.60
C THR A 313 5.31 -7.16 15.51
N GLU A 314 6.24 -7.84 16.19
CA GLU A 314 6.22 -9.31 16.31
C GLU A 314 4.91 -9.83 16.92
N ALA A 315 4.35 -9.10 17.89
CA ALA A 315 3.08 -9.46 18.52
C ALA A 315 1.89 -9.30 17.56
N GLU A 316 1.88 -8.28 16.70
CA GLU A 316 0.88 -8.11 15.64
C GLU A 316 0.98 -9.25 14.62
N TYR A 317 2.20 -9.55 14.15
CA TYR A 317 2.46 -10.67 13.25
C TYR A 317 1.92 -11.99 13.82
N ALA A 318 2.27 -12.32 15.07
CA ALA A 318 1.84 -13.55 15.71
C ALA A 318 0.31 -13.65 15.82
N ARG A 319 -0.36 -12.54 16.18
CA ARG A 319 -1.83 -12.48 16.24
C ARG A 319 -2.47 -12.71 14.88
N LEU A 320 -1.93 -12.12 13.81
CA LEU A 320 -2.46 -12.30 12.45
C LEU A 320 -2.29 -13.74 11.98
N LEU A 321 -1.12 -14.34 12.19
CA LEU A 321 -0.85 -15.73 11.80
C LEU A 321 -1.76 -16.73 12.55
N ASP A 322 -1.94 -16.51 13.85
CA ASP A 322 -2.78 -17.36 14.70
C ASP A 322 -4.27 -17.23 14.34
N ASP A 323 -4.75 -16.01 14.03
CA ASP A 323 -6.10 -15.81 13.51
C ASP A 323 -6.30 -16.47 12.14
N PHE A 324 -5.35 -16.29 11.23
CA PHE A 324 -5.37 -16.93 9.91
C PHE A 324 -5.49 -18.45 10.04
N ARG A 325 -4.69 -19.06 10.93
CA ARG A 325 -4.74 -20.50 11.23
C ARG A 325 -6.11 -20.97 11.70
N ARG A 326 -6.70 -20.29 12.69
CA ARG A 326 -8.03 -20.69 13.19
C ARG A 326 -9.12 -20.55 12.13
N ARG A 327 -9.08 -19.48 11.32
CA ARG A 327 -10.11 -19.23 10.30
C ARG A 327 -10.01 -20.20 9.14
N LEU A 328 -8.81 -20.48 8.66
CA LEU A 328 -8.63 -21.43 7.57
C LEU A 328 -9.13 -22.82 7.97
N ASP A 329 -8.80 -23.25 9.19
CA ASP A 329 -9.29 -24.50 9.77
C ASP A 329 -10.82 -24.52 9.88
N ALA A 330 -11.42 -23.44 10.39
CA ALA A 330 -12.87 -23.31 10.53
C ALA A 330 -13.60 -23.34 9.17
N MET A 331 -13.09 -22.64 8.15
CA MET A 331 -13.67 -22.65 6.80
C MET A 331 -13.59 -24.02 6.15
N THR A 332 -12.46 -24.71 6.33
CA THR A 332 -12.24 -26.06 5.79
C THR A 332 -13.16 -27.07 6.47
N ALA A 333 -13.23 -27.04 7.80
CA ALA A 333 -14.15 -27.87 8.59
C ALA A 333 -15.61 -27.62 8.21
N TYR A 334 -15.98 -26.36 7.99
CA TYR A 334 -17.32 -25.98 7.55
C TYR A 334 -17.67 -26.55 6.17
N ALA A 335 -16.79 -26.45 5.17
CA ALA A 335 -17.00 -27.05 3.86
C ALA A 335 -17.26 -28.57 3.97
N ARG A 336 -16.46 -29.27 4.78
CA ARG A 336 -16.64 -30.70 5.02
C ARG A 336 -17.96 -31.01 5.71
N ARG A 337 -18.37 -30.22 6.70
CA ARG A 337 -19.66 -30.37 7.39
C ARG A 337 -20.83 -30.22 6.43
N LEU A 338 -20.71 -29.37 5.42
CA LEU A 338 -21.69 -29.25 4.36
C LEU A 338 -21.64 -30.42 3.37
N GLY A 339 -20.62 -31.27 3.39
CA GLY A 339 -20.39 -32.29 2.36
C GLY A 339 -19.87 -31.71 1.03
N ALA A 340 -19.33 -30.48 1.05
CA ALA A 340 -18.63 -29.89 -0.08
C ALA A 340 -17.17 -30.38 -0.11
N ILE A 341 -16.56 -30.43 -1.29
CA ILE A 341 -15.12 -30.72 -1.43
C ILE A 341 -14.34 -29.42 -1.14
N PRO A 342 -13.53 -29.35 -0.06
CA PRO A 342 -12.67 -28.21 0.18
C PRO A 342 -11.46 -28.28 -0.76
N VAL A 343 -11.14 -27.15 -1.37
CA VAL A 343 -9.94 -26.96 -2.18
C VAL A 343 -9.14 -25.80 -1.61
N LEU A 344 -7.92 -26.07 -1.20
CA LEU A 344 -7.01 -25.14 -0.56
C LEU A 344 -5.91 -24.74 -1.54
N ILE A 345 -5.86 -23.46 -1.95
CA ILE A 345 -4.79 -22.92 -2.78
C ILE A 345 -3.92 -22.02 -1.90
N ALA A 346 -2.75 -22.51 -1.48
CA ALA A 346 -1.76 -21.69 -0.80
C ALA A 346 -1.22 -20.64 -1.77
N PRO A 347 -1.37 -19.33 -1.50
CA PRO A 347 -1.00 -18.30 -2.48
C PRO A 347 0.50 -18.23 -2.73
N SER A 348 0.91 -18.45 -3.98
CA SER A 348 2.20 -18.04 -4.54
C SER A 348 2.15 -16.59 -5.02
N ALA A 349 3.31 -15.97 -5.22
CA ALA A 349 3.42 -14.60 -5.74
C ALA A 349 4.60 -14.45 -6.70
N ASN A 350 4.71 -13.27 -7.30
CA ASN A 350 5.81 -12.93 -8.19
C ASN A 350 7.07 -12.61 -7.38
N ASP A 351 7.76 -13.64 -6.92
CA ASP A 351 8.92 -13.50 -6.04
C ASP A 351 10.11 -12.92 -6.81
N SER A 352 10.30 -13.35 -8.06
CA SER A 352 11.40 -12.90 -8.91
C SER A 352 11.13 -11.54 -9.54
N GLY A 353 9.90 -11.22 -9.89
CA GLY A 353 9.55 -10.00 -10.62
C GLY A 353 9.31 -8.77 -9.75
N PHE A 354 9.12 -8.89 -8.43
CA PHE A 354 8.65 -7.77 -7.61
C PHE A 354 9.52 -7.55 -6.36
N GLU A 355 10.14 -6.38 -6.26
CA GLU A 355 11.01 -6.06 -5.12
C GLU A 355 10.24 -5.98 -3.78
N PRO A 356 10.90 -6.24 -2.64
CA PRO A 356 10.33 -5.96 -1.32
C PRO A 356 9.96 -4.48 -1.16
N ASN A 357 8.92 -4.19 -0.38
CA ASN A 357 8.53 -2.83 -0.05
C ASN A 357 9.45 -2.21 1.00
N ARG A 358 9.69 -2.91 2.12
CA ARG A 358 10.53 -2.37 3.20
C ARG A 358 11.62 -3.36 3.58
N SER A 359 12.82 -2.84 3.81
CA SER A 359 13.94 -3.58 4.39
C SER A 359 14.38 -2.89 5.66
N PHE A 360 14.61 -3.66 6.73
CA PHE A 360 14.93 -3.12 8.04
C PHE A 360 16.00 -4.00 8.71
N LEU A 361 16.69 -3.42 9.68
CA LEU A 361 17.70 -4.12 10.49
C LEU A 361 17.11 -4.48 11.86
N PRO A 362 17.73 -5.34 12.67
CA PRO A 362 17.26 -5.63 14.03
C PRO A 362 17.09 -4.37 14.88
N ALA A 363 16.08 -4.35 15.77
CA ALA A 363 15.72 -3.20 16.62
C ALA A 363 16.87 -2.67 17.49
N THR A 364 17.82 -3.55 17.84
CA THR A 364 19.00 -3.24 18.65
C THR A 364 20.14 -2.57 17.87
N THR A 365 20.06 -2.55 16.54
CA THR A 365 21.10 -1.96 15.67
C THR A 365 21.15 -0.46 15.89
N THR A 366 22.32 0.10 16.19
CA THR A 366 22.49 1.54 16.45
C THR A 366 22.46 2.38 15.18
N LYS A 367 22.19 3.67 15.28
CA LYS A 367 22.17 4.63 14.17
C LYS A 367 23.50 4.66 13.39
N ALA A 368 24.62 4.49 14.09
CA ALA A 368 25.93 4.43 13.45
C ALA A 368 26.07 3.16 12.59
N GLU A 369 25.65 2.02 13.11
CA GLU A 369 25.67 0.74 12.38
C GLU A 369 24.68 0.74 11.21
N ARG A 370 23.48 1.31 11.38
CA ARG A 370 22.50 1.48 10.28
C ARG A 370 23.11 2.28 9.13
N ARG A 371 23.75 3.41 9.41
CA ARG A 371 24.44 4.23 8.40
C ARG A 371 25.61 3.51 7.74
N ALA A 372 26.38 2.75 8.51
CA ALA A 372 27.46 1.93 7.97
C ALA A 372 26.92 0.88 7.01
N PHE A 373 25.84 0.19 7.37
CA PHE A 373 25.19 -0.79 6.51
C PHE A 373 24.59 -0.16 5.24
N GLU A 374 23.96 1.02 5.34
CA GLU A 374 23.50 1.79 4.16
C GLU A 374 24.65 2.11 3.20
N SER A 375 25.80 2.55 3.75
CA SER A 375 27.00 2.82 2.95
C SER A 375 27.52 1.57 2.24
N ASP A 376 27.57 0.43 2.93
CA ASP A 376 27.98 -0.85 2.34
C ASP A 376 27.00 -1.32 1.26
N LEU A 377 25.70 -1.15 1.48
CA LEU A 377 24.65 -1.46 0.51
C LEU A 377 24.79 -0.62 -0.76
N ASP A 378 25.01 0.68 -0.63
CA ASP A 378 25.22 1.56 -1.79
C ASP A 378 26.52 1.26 -2.53
N ALA A 379 27.57 0.79 -1.83
CA ALA A 379 28.78 0.31 -2.47
C ALA A 379 28.53 -0.95 -3.31
N ALA A 380 27.80 -1.93 -2.77
CA ALA A 380 27.40 -3.13 -3.51
C ALA A 380 26.55 -2.78 -4.75
N ARG A 381 25.61 -1.82 -4.63
CA ARG A 381 24.76 -1.38 -5.74
C ARG A 381 25.55 -0.80 -6.90
N ARG A 382 26.58 0.01 -6.63
CA ARG A 382 27.44 0.57 -7.69
C ARG A 382 28.20 -0.51 -8.48
N LEU A 383 28.45 -1.66 -7.86
CA LEU A 383 29.10 -2.80 -8.52
C LEU A 383 28.14 -3.53 -9.48
N GLU A 384 26.82 -3.47 -9.28
CA GLU A 384 25.84 -4.17 -10.14
C GLU A 384 25.99 -3.81 -11.64
N GLU A 385 26.38 -2.57 -11.93
CA GLU A 385 26.58 -2.08 -13.30
C GLU A 385 28.01 -2.30 -13.83
N THR A 386 28.99 -2.37 -12.94
CA THR A 386 30.43 -2.31 -13.31
C THR A 386 31.16 -3.63 -13.15
N ASP A 387 30.85 -4.39 -12.09
CA ASP A 387 31.44 -5.70 -11.78
C ASP A 387 30.42 -6.56 -11.02
N ARG A 388 29.67 -7.38 -11.77
CA ARG A 388 28.59 -8.21 -11.23
C ARG A 388 29.08 -9.31 -10.30
N ASP A 389 30.26 -9.88 -10.54
CA ASP A 389 30.81 -10.92 -9.68
C ASP A 389 31.24 -10.33 -8.33
N ALA A 390 31.91 -9.16 -8.34
CA ALA A 390 32.20 -8.44 -7.10
C ALA A 390 30.93 -8.01 -6.36
N ALA A 391 29.87 -7.60 -7.08
CA ALA A 391 28.57 -7.28 -6.48
C ALA A 391 27.94 -8.51 -5.78
N ILE A 392 27.97 -9.68 -6.42
CA ILE A 392 27.50 -10.95 -5.82
C ILE A 392 28.25 -11.22 -4.50
N ASP A 393 29.58 -11.11 -4.49
CA ASP A 393 30.37 -11.34 -3.29
C ASP A 393 30.05 -10.34 -2.18
N ARG A 394 29.87 -9.05 -2.51
CA ARG A 394 29.43 -8.04 -1.54
C ARG A 394 28.03 -8.33 -0.98
N TYR A 395 27.09 -8.74 -1.82
CA TYR A 395 25.74 -9.08 -1.36
C TYR A 395 25.73 -10.33 -0.47
N ARG A 396 26.55 -11.34 -0.77
CA ARG A 396 26.71 -12.51 0.09
C ARG A 396 27.26 -12.13 1.48
N GLU A 397 28.23 -11.23 1.55
CA GLU A 397 28.74 -10.70 2.83
C GLU A 397 27.66 -9.93 3.61
N LEU A 398 26.88 -9.09 2.93
CA LEU A 398 25.78 -8.33 3.56
C LEU A 398 24.68 -9.25 4.06
N VAL A 399 24.29 -10.26 3.28
CA VAL A 399 23.32 -11.30 3.67
C VAL A 399 23.82 -12.08 4.88
N ALA A 400 25.10 -12.45 4.93
CA ALA A 400 25.67 -13.16 6.07
C ALA A 400 25.65 -12.30 7.35
N ARG A 401 25.88 -10.99 7.25
CA ARG A 401 25.78 -10.05 8.38
C ARG A 401 24.35 -9.79 8.83
N GLN A 402 23.42 -9.67 7.87
CA GLN A 402 22.04 -9.24 8.12
C GLN A 402 21.06 -10.09 7.29
N PRO A 403 20.81 -11.35 7.68
CA PRO A 403 19.98 -12.28 6.92
C PRO A 403 18.50 -11.87 6.86
N GLY A 404 18.06 -10.94 7.71
CA GLY A 404 16.69 -10.39 7.68
C GLY A 404 16.50 -9.21 6.73
N PHE A 405 17.53 -8.78 5.98
CA PHE A 405 17.43 -7.57 5.15
C PHE A 405 16.97 -7.89 3.73
N ALA A 406 15.66 -7.80 3.50
CA ALA A 406 14.97 -8.24 2.28
C ALA A 406 15.61 -7.78 0.96
N ALA A 407 15.99 -6.51 0.83
CA ALA A 407 16.54 -5.98 -0.41
C ALA A 407 17.88 -6.61 -0.83
N THR A 408 18.71 -7.07 0.12
CA THR A 408 19.98 -7.75 -0.23
C THR A 408 19.72 -9.10 -0.87
N HIS A 409 18.75 -9.86 -0.35
CA HIS A 409 18.32 -11.11 -0.95
C HIS A 409 17.78 -10.91 -2.36
N PHE A 410 16.88 -9.94 -2.55
CA PHE A 410 16.30 -9.68 -3.87
C PHE A 410 17.36 -9.31 -4.91
N ARG A 411 18.28 -8.40 -4.56
CA ARG A 411 19.36 -7.96 -5.46
C ARG A 411 20.32 -9.09 -5.78
N LEU A 412 20.71 -9.88 -4.79
CA LEU A 412 21.53 -11.07 -4.99
C LEU A 412 20.84 -12.06 -5.95
N ALA A 413 19.54 -12.32 -5.75
CA ALA A 413 18.77 -13.19 -6.64
C ALA A 413 18.76 -12.69 -8.09
N ARG A 414 18.68 -11.37 -8.33
CA ARG A 414 18.77 -10.80 -9.69
C ARG A 414 20.11 -11.07 -10.36
N LEU A 415 21.20 -10.90 -9.62
CA LEU A 415 22.54 -11.13 -10.15
C LEU A 415 22.79 -12.62 -10.41
N LEU A 416 22.32 -13.49 -9.51
CA LEU A 416 22.39 -14.94 -9.68
C LEU A 416 21.54 -15.43 -10.85
N GLU A 417 20.33 -14.90 -11.03
CA GLU A 417 19.49 -15.20 -12.20
C GLU A 417 20.21 -14.82 -13.49
N ALA A 418 20.80 -13.63 -13.56
CA ALA A 418 21.57 -13.18 -14.73
C ALA A 418 22.82 -14.05 -15.00
N LYS A 419 23.38 -14.67 -13.94
CA LYS A 419 24.51 -15.61 -14.03
C LYS A 419 24.09 -17.04 -14.42
N GLY A 420 22.79 -17.35 -14.37
CA GLY A 420 22.27 -18.69 -14.64
C GLY A 420 22.12 -19.59 -13.40
N GLU A 421 22.37 -19.05 -12.20
CA GLU A 421 22.30 -19.76 -10.93
C GLU A 421 20.86 -19.74 -10.37
N TRP A 422 19.91 -20.31 -11.11
CA TRP A 422 18.47 -20.14 -10.87
C TRP A 422 17.99 -20.73 -9.54
N ALA A 423 18.56 -21.85 -9.09
CA ALA A 423 18.17 -22.48 -7.83
C ALA A 423 18.52 -21.57 -6.63
N GLU A 424 19.74 -21.04 -6.57
CA GLU A 424 20.17 -20.10 -5.53
C GLU A 424 19.39 -18.78 -5.62
N ALA A 425 19.11 -18.31 -6.84
CA ALA A 425 18.27 -17.13 -7.06
C ALA A 425 16.86 -17.32 -6.47
N TYR A 426 16.22 -18.47 -6.74
CA TYR A 426 14.91 -18.80 -6.21
C TYR A 426 14.88 -18.81 -4.68
N GLU A 427 15.88 -19.42 -4.03
CA GLU A 427 15.94 -19.40 -2.57
C GLU A 427 16.04 -17.98 -2.00
N HIS A 428 16.81 -17.11 -2.66
CA HIS A 428 16.92 -15.71 -2.25
C HIS A 428 15.65 -14.91 -2.56
N ASP A 429 14.94 -15.19 -3.64
CA ASP A 429 13.64 -14.57 -3.94
C ASP A 429 12.60 -14.87 -2.83
N VAL A 430 12.53 -16.14 -2.38
CA VAL A 430 11.64 -16.53 -1.27
C VAL A 430 12.02 -15.81 0.03
N ARG A 431 13.32 -15.77 0.36
CA ARG A 431 13.82 -15.03 1.55
C ARG A 431 13.53 -13.54 1.47
N ALA A 432 13.64 -12.94 0.28
CA ALA A 432 13.33 -11.52 0.08
C ALA A 432 11.85 -11.20 0.33
N ARG A 433 10.94 -12.08 -0.12
CA ARG A 433 9.51 -11.96 0.19
C ARG A 433 9.25 -12.06 1.69
N ASP A 434 9.79 -13.10 2.33
CA ASP A 434 9.51 -13.42 3.74
C ASP A 434 10.09 -12.38 4.70
N ALA A 435 11.18 -11.70 4.31
CA ALA A 435 11.81 -10.65 5.08
C ALA A 435 11.20 -9.25 4.84
N ASP A 436 10.20 -9.10 3.97
CA ASP A 436 9.60 -7.79 3.65
C ASP A 436 8.93 -7.17 4.89
N GLY A 437 9.37 -5.97 5.26
CA GLY A 437 8.81 -5.20 6.37
C GLY A 437 7.40 -4.64 6.11
N TYR A 438 6.92 -4.71 4.86
CA TYR A 438 5.53 -4.42 4.50
C TYR A 438 5.05 -5.39 3.41
N PRO A 439 4.73 -6.64 3.79
CA PRO A 439 4.42 -7.68 2.83
C PRO A 439 3.07 -7.39 2.19
N MET A 440 3.06 -7.38 0.85
CA MET A 440 1.85 -7.45 0.03
C MET A 440 1.63 -8.86 -0.54
N ARG A 441 2.55 -9.78 -0.24
CA ARG A 441 2.54 -11.16 -0.73
C ARG A 441 2.33 -12.10 0.46
N CYS A 442 1.73 -13.26 0.20
CA CYS A 442 1.53 -14.28 1.23
C CYS A 442 2.89 -14.84 1.63
N LEU A 443 3.20 -14.80 2.92
CA LEU A 443 4.50 -15.23 3.45
C LEU A 443 4.51 -16.75 3.66
N THR A 444 5.70 -17.37 3.65
CA THR A 444 5.85 -18.82 3.87
C THR A 444 5.09 -19.31 5.11
N PRO A 445 5.16 -18.67 6.30
CA PRO A 445 4.41 -19.16 7.47
C PRO A 445 2.89 -19.19 7.28
N PHE A 446 2.32 -18.31 6.47
CA PHE A 446 0.90 -18.34 6.11
C PHE A 446 0.60 -19.44 5.08
N GLN A 447 1.53 -19.72 4.15
CA GLN A 447 1.44 -20.87 3.25
C GLN A 447 1.49 -22.20 4.04
N GLU A 448 2.29 -22.29 5.11
CA GLU A 448 2.38 -23.52 5.91
C GLU A 448 1.14 -23.82 6.73
N VAL A 449 0.39 -22.78 7.11
CA VAL A 449 -0.94 -22.96 7.71
C VAL A 449 -1.89 -23.72 6.76
N TYR A 450 -1.78 -23.52 5.45
CA TYR A 450 -2.55 -24.34 4.49
C TYR A 450 -2.12 -25.80 4.53
N ARG A 451 -0.82 -26.08 4.59
CA ARG A 451 -0.29 -27.45 4.67
C ARG A 451 -0.71 -28.14 5.97
N GLU A 452 -0.60 -27.45 7.10
CA GLU A 452 -1.07 -27.90 8.43
C GLU A 452 -2.58 -28.19 8.42
N THR A 453 -3.37 -27.35 7.75
CA THR A 453 -4.83 -27.53 7.63
C THR A 453 -5.16 -28.72 6.74
N ALA A 454 -4.47 -28.85 5.60
CA ALA A 454 -4.64 -29.97 4.69
C ALA A 454 -4.25 -31.33 5.30
N ALA A 455 -3.31 -31.35 6.24
CA ALA A 455 -2.97 -32.56 7.00
C ALA A 455 -4.08 -33.01 7.96
N ARG A 456 -4.96 -32.09 8.39
CA ARG A 456 -6.05 -32.35 9.35
C ARG A 456 -7.40 -32.60 8.68
N HIS A 457 -7.56 -32.17 7.43
CA HIS A 457 -8.81 -32.24 6.70
C HIS A 457 -8.67 -33.02 5.40
N ASP A 458 -9.69 -33.83 5.08
CA ASP A 458 -9.80 -34.37 3.74
C ASP A 458 -10.16 -33.25 2.75
N CYS A 459 -9.15 -32.71 2.07
CA CYS A 459 -9.28 -31.65 1.09
C CYS A 459 -8.31 -31.83 -0.07
N ILE A 460 -8.56 -31.14 -1.19
CA ILE A 460 -7.57 -30.98 -2.24
C ILE A 460 -6.66 -29.84 -1.82
N TYR A 461 -5.37 -30.11 -1.68
CA TYR A 461 -4.36 -29.10 -1.34
C TYR A 461 -3.45 -28.82 -2.52
N ILE A 462 -3.36 -27.54 -2.87
CA ILE A 462 -2.49 -27.01 -3.90
C ILE A 462 -1.48 -26.11 -3.21
N ASP A 463 -0.24 -26.59 -3.16
CA ASP A 463 0.90 -25.78 -2.78
C ASP A 463 1.24 -24.88 -3.96
N GLY A 464 0.65 -23.68 -4.02
CA GLY A 464 0.81 -22.80 -5.17
C GLY A 464 2.27 -22.42 -5.42
N GLN A 465 3.08 -22.31 -4.36
CA GLN A 465 4.49 -21.98 -4.45
C GLN A 465 5.26 -23.11 -5.16
N ASP A 466 5.20 -24.33 -4.62
CA ASP A 466 5.89 -25.50 -5.17
C ASP A 466 5.36 -25.87 -6.56
N TYR A 467 4.04 -25.79 -6.76
CA TYR A 467 3.42 -26.12 -8.03
C TYR A 467 3.85 -25.15 -9.14
N LEU A 468 3.79 -23.84 -8.90
CA LEU A 468 4.21 -22.86 -9.91
C LEU A 468 5.73 -22.87 -10.12
N HIS A 469 6.52 -23.20 -9.09
CA HIS A 469 7.97 -23.43 -9.24
C HIS A 469 8.26 -24.55 -10.24
N LYS A 470 7.50 -25.65 -10.21
CA LYS A 470 7.62 -26.77 -11.17
C LYS A 470 7.11 -26.42 -12.57
N VAL A 471 6.16 -25.49 -12.68
CA VAL A 471 5.62 -25.01 -13.97
C VAL A 471 6.55 -24.00 -14.63
N ALA A 472 7.31 -23.24 -13.84
CA ALA A 472 8.21 -22.21 -14.32
C ALA A 472 9.35 -22.79 -15.18
N ALA A 473 9.64 -22.16 -16.32
CA ALA A 473 10.67 -22.64 -17.25
C ALA A 473 12.08 -22.74 -16.63
N ARG A 474 12.37 -21.91 -15.63
CA ARG A 474 13.66 -21.86 -14.90
C ARG A 474 13.53 -22.10 -13.40
N GLY A 475 12.37 -22.55 -12.94
CA GLY A 475 12.07 -22.60 -11.51
C GLY A 475 11.88 -21.22 -10.85
N LEU A 476 11.71 -20.15 -11.61
CA LEU A 476 11.52 -18.80 -11.07
C LEU A 476 10.06 -18.36 -11.19
N LEU A 477 9.50 -17.82 -10.11
CA LEU A 477 8.16 -17.26 -10.11
C LEU A 477 8.24 -15.81 -10.59
N ASP A 478 8.12 -15.63 -11.90
CA ASP A 478 8.36 -14.38 -12.61
C ASP A 478 7.10 -13.84 -13.33
N ASP A 479 7.32 -12.83 -14.19
CA ASP A 479 6.28 -12.18 -14.97
C ASP A 479 5.62 -13.12 -16.01
N GLY A 480 6.14 -14.32 -16.27
CA GLY A 480 5.44 -15.30 -17.09
C GLY A 480 4.26 -15.94 -16.36
N LEU A 481 4.33 -16.03 -15.04
CA LEU A 481 3.31 -16.64 -14.18
C LEU A 481 2.42 -15.61 -13.48
N PHE A 482 2.88 -14.36 -13.38
CA PHE A 482 2.18 -13.28 -12.71
C PHE A 482 2.08 -12.03 -13.58
N HIS A 483 0.95 -11.33 -13.49
CA HIS A 483 0.75 -10.06 -14.15
C HIS A 483 1.49 -8.91 -13.42
N ASP A 484 1.51 -8.97 -12.09
CA ASP A 484 2.16 -7.98 -11.24
C ASP A 484 2.82 -8.64 -10.02
N GLY A 485 2.87 -7.97 -8.86
CA GLY A 485 3.51 -8.51 -7.65
C GLY A 485 2.86 -9.78 -7.08
N MET A 486 1.58 -10.06 -7.37
CA MET A 486 0.89 -11.23 -6.83
C MET A 486 -0.21 -11.80 -7.72
N HIS A 487 -0.76 -11.02 -8.65
CA HIS A 487 -1.89 -11.47 -9.45
C HIS A 487 -1.43 -12.44 -10.54
N PRO A 488 -1.99 -13.66 -10.64
CA PRO A 488 -1.60 -14.61 -11.68
C PRO A 488 -1.81 -14.05 -13.10
N SER A 489 -0.87 -14.31 -14.01
CA SER A 489 -1.05 -14.10 -15.45
C SER A 489 -2.09 -15.09 -15.99
N LEU A 490 -2.44 -15.02 -17.28
CA LEU A 490 -3.28 -16.06 -17.89
C LEU A 490 -2.67 -17.46 -17.70
N ARG A 491 -1.35 -17.59 -17.86
CA ARG A 491 -0.62 -18.85 -17.62
C ARG A 491 -0.76 -19.30 -16.16
N GLY A 492 -0.63 -18.37 -15.21
CA GLY A 492 -0.82 -18.66 -13.78
C GLY A 492 -2.25 -19.10 -13.44
N GLN A 493 -3.27 -18.41 -13.96
CA GLN A 493 -4.68 -18.76 -13.80
C GLN A 493 -4.97 -20.17 -14.35
N ILE A 494 -4.50 -20.46 -15.57
CA ILE A 494 -4.62 -21.78 -16.19
C ILE A 494 -3.91 -22.85 -15.35
N ALA A 495 -2.69 -22.57 -14.88
CA ALA A 495 -1.93 -23.51 -14.08
C ALA A 495 -2.68 -23.88 -12.80
N LEU A 496 -3.12 -22.89 -12.02
CA LEU A 496 -3.86 -23.12 -10.78
C LEU A 496 -5.19 -23.85 -11.04
N ALA A 497 -5.92 -23.50 -12.10
CA ALA A 497 -7.14 -24.22 -12.47
C ALA A 497 -6.88 -25.68 -12.83
N GLN A 498 -5.81 -25.98 -13.58
CA GLN A 498 -5.40 -27.36 -13.88
C GLN A 498 -5.05 -28.15 -12.61
N ALA A 499 -4.39 -27.52 -11.63
CA ALA A 499 -4.13 -28.16 -10.34
C ALA A 499 -5.42 -28.55 -9.61
N VAL A 500 -6.41 -27.65 -9.57
CA VAL A 500 -7.74 -27.94 -8.98
C VAL A 500 -8.45 -29.07 -9.71
N LEU A 501 -8.49 -29.00 -11.05
CA LEU A 501 -9.14 -30.01 -11.89
C LEU A 501 -8.51 -31.39 -11.70
N ARG A 502 -7.18 -31.46 -11.57
CA ARG A 502 -6.46 -32.70 -11.29
C ARG A 502 -6.74 -33.24 -9.89
N GLY A 503 -6.92 -32.38 -8.91
CA GLY A 503 -7.46 -32.73 -7.60
C GLY A 503 -8.82 -33.42 -7.68
N LEU A 504 -9.74 -32.82 -8.41
CA LEU A 504 -11.10 -33.34 -8.58
C LEU A 504 -11.13 -34.65 -9.40
N HIS A 505 -10.31 -34.71 -10.47
CA HIS A 505 -10.14 -35.90 -11.31
C HIS A 505 -9.59 -37.08 -10.52
N ALA A 506 -8.53 -36.88 -9.72
CA ALA A 506 -7.93 -37.93 -8.90
C ALA A 506 -8.93 -38.53 -7.88
N ARG A 507 -9.88 -37.71 -7.39
CA ARG A 507 -10.97 -38.15 -6.50
C ARG A 507 -12.17 -38.76 -7.25
N ARG A 508 -12.17 -38.77 -8.58
CA ARG A 508 -13.32 -39.11 -9.43
C ARG A 508 -14.59 -38.32 -9.04
N ALA A 509 -14.41 -37.09 -8.56
CA ALA A 509 -15.49 -36.25 -8.08
C ALA A 509 -16.53 -36.01 -9.19
N PHE A 510 -17.82 -36.11 -8.87
CA PHE A 510 -18.93 -35.89 -9.82
C PHE A 510 -19.06 -36.91 -10.97
N GLY A 511 -18.31 -38.02 -10.93
CA GLY A 511 -18.50 -39.15 -11.85
C GLY A 511 -17.69 -39.08 -13.14
N TRP A 512 -16.40 -38.71 -13.05
CA TRP A 512 -15.47 -38.84 -14.18
C TRP A 512 -15.47 -40.25 -14.76
N ALA A 513 -15.45 -40.37 -16.09
CA ALA A 513 -15.30 -41.66 -16.76
C ALA A 513 -13.99 -42.35 -16.33
N ALA A 514 -14.00 -43.67 -16.19
CA ALA A 514 -12.86 -44.42 -15.66
C ALA A 514 -11.57 -44.22 -16.47
N ASP A 515 -11.69 -44.02 -17.78
CA ASP A 515 -10.63 -43.78 -18.75
C ASP A 515 -10.41 -42.29 -19.09
N ALA A 516 -11.10 -41.37 -18.41
CA ALA A 516 -10.95 -39.94 -18.65
C ALA A 516 -9.48 -39.50 -18.52
N PRO A 517 -8.92 -38.79 -19.52
CA PRO A 517 -7.54 -38.32 -19.47
C PRO A 517 -7.34 -37.31 -18.34
N THR A 518 -6.08 -37.05 -17.99
CA THR A 518 -5.76 -35.98 -17.03
C THR A 518 -6.22 -34.65 -17.62
N PRO A 519 -7.03 -33.86 -16.90
CA PRO A 519 -7.59 -32.63 -17.46
C PRO A 519 -6.51 -31.58 -17.68
N THR A 520 -6.55 -30.95 -18.86
CA THR A 520 -5.72 -29.82 -19.26
C THR A 520 -6.59 -28.69 -19.81
N VAL A 521 -6.09 -27.47 -19.79
CA VAL A 521 -6.74 -26.30 -20.36
C VAL A 521 -5.84 -25.73 -21.45
N ASP A 522 -6.34 -25.75 -22.68
CA ASP A 522 -5.64 -25.17 -23.83
C ASP A 522 -5.71 -23.62 -23.76
N PRO A 523 -4.57 -22.90 -23.78
CA PRO A 523 -4.56 -21.44 -23.73
C PRO A 523 -5.31 -20.75 -24.88
N VAL A 524 -5.24 -21.29 -26.10
CA VAL A 524 -5.95 -20.76 -27.27
C VAL A 524 -7.46 -20.93 -27.10
N GLU A 525 -7.87 -22.11 -26.63
CA GLU A 525 -9.28 -22.38 -26.33
C GLU A 525 -9.80 -21.45 -25.22
N CYS A 526 -9.00 -21.26 -24.17
CA CYS A 526 -9.31 -20.37 -23.06
C CYS A 526 -9.51 -18.93 -23.54
N VAL A 527 -8.56 -18.38 -24.30
CA VAL A 527 -8.64 -17.02 -24.87
C VAL A 527 -9.92 -16.85 -25.71
N ARG A 528 -10.24 -17.82 -26.55
CA ARG A 528 -11.47 -17.81 -27.37
C ARG A 528 -12.73 -17.91 -26.52
N ARG A 529 -12.75 -18.78 -25.50
CA ARG A 529 -13.92 -19.05 -24.66
C ARG A 529 -14.32 -17.83 -23.82
N PHE A 530 -13.33 -17.12 -23.30
CA PHE A 530 -13.52 -15.97 -22.41
C PHE A 530 -13.40 -14.62 -23.13
N GLY A 531 -13.18 -14.63 -24.46
CA GLY A 531 -13.19 -13.42 -25.28
C GLY A 531 -12.05 -12.46 -24.94
N LEU A 532 -10.84 -12.96 -24.74
CA LEU A 532 -9.66 -12.11 -24.48
C LEU A 532 -9.13 -11.53 -25.79
N ASP A 533 -9.85 -10.55 -26.32
CA ASP A 533 -9.50 -9.82 -27.53
C ASP A 533 -8.40 -8.75 -27.27
N PRO A 534 -7.85 -8.09 -28.31
CA PRO A 534 -6.83 -7.05 -28.12
C PRO A 534 -7.23 -5.91 -27.18
N GLY A 535 -8.52 -5.54 -27.12
CA GLY A 535 -9.01 -4.53 -26.18
C GLY A 535 -8.87 -4.98 -24.72
N VAL A 536 -9.12 -6.25 -24.44
CA VAL A 536 -8.88 -6.85 -23.13
C VAL A 536 -7.39 -6.83 -22.78
N TRP A 537 -6.52 -7.26 -23.69
CA TRP A 537 -5.06 -7.25 -23.43
C TRP A 537 -4.53 -5.84 -23.17
N ARG A 538 -5.03 -4.83 -23.88
CA ARG A 538 -4.73 -3.43 -23.58
C ARG A 538 -5.22 -3.03 -22.18
N TYR A 539 -6.43 -3.42 -21.78
CA TYR A 539 -6.93 -3.16 -20.43
C TYR A 539 -6.00 -3.77 -19.37
N LEU A 540 -5.51 -4.99 -19.58
CA LEU A 540 -4.54 -5.62 -18.69
C LEU A 540 -3.23 -4.81 -18.63
N CYS A 541 -2.74 -4.27 -19.75
CA CYS A 541 -1.59 -3.36 -19.69
C CYS A 541 -1.87 -2.11 -18.85
N LEU A 542 -3.06 -1.50 -18.96
CA LEU A 542 -3.45 -0.35 -18.12
C LEU A 542 -3.50 -0.70 -16.63
N TRP A 543 -3.90 -1.93 -16.29
CA TRP A 543 -3.83 -2.43 -14.92
C TRP A 543 -2.38 -2.48 -14.42
N GLY A 544 -1.47 -3.06 -15.22
CA GLY A 544 -0.03 -3.08 -14.92
C GLY A 544 0.51 -1.68 -14.64
N ILE A 545 0.20 -0.70 -15.50
CA ILE A 545 0.59 0.72 -15.29
C ILE A 545 0.11 1.22 -13.93
N MET A 546 -1.19 1.07 -13.64
CA MET A 546 -1.80 1.52 -12.38
C MET A 546 -1.17 0.83 -11.17
N PHE A 547 -0.91 -0.47 -11.24
CA PHE A 547 -0.30 -1.23 -10.16
C PHE A 547 1.10 -0.71 -9.84
N TYR A 548 1.95 -0.56 -10.87
CA TYR A 548 3.32 -0.08 -10.68
C TYR A 548 3.35 1.41 -10.30
N ASP A 549 2.41 2.23 -10.74
CA ASP A 549 2.25 3.62 -10.26
C ASP A 549 1.95 3.68 -8.76
N ARG A 550 1.05 2.82 -8.28
CA ARG A 550 0.66 2.80 -6.85
C ARG A 550 1.73 2.19 -5.96
N THR A 551 2.48 1.22 -6.45
CA THR A 551 3.44 0.48 -5.65
C THR A 551 4.85 1.06 -5.73
N SER A 552 5.25 1.77 -6.78
CA SER A 552 6.60 2.36 -6.88
C SER A 552 7.04 3.13 -5.63
N PRO A 553 6.18 3.94 -4.99
CA PRO A 553 6.60 4.70 -3.80
C PRO A 553 6.82 3.87 -2.54
N ALA A 554 6.41 2.60 -2.56
CA ALA A 554 6.47 1.72 -1.41
C ALA A 554 7.85 1.08 -1.20
N THR A 555 8.81 1.26 -2.12
CA THR A 555 10.19 0.72 -2.03
C THR A 555 11.23 1.84 -1.93
N TYR A 556 12.43 1.51 -1.45
CA TYR A 556 13.59 2.41 -1.46
C TYR A 556 14.13 2.67 -2.87
N ASP A 557 14.18 1.63 -3.71
CA ASP A 557 14.64 1.74 -5.10
C ASP A 557 13.52 1.28 -6.04
N PRO A 558 12.83 2.22 -6.72
CA PRO A 558 11.70 1.92 -7.58
C PRO A 558 12.13 1.54 -9.00
N THR A 559 13.43 1.51 -9.30
CA THR A 559 13.93 1.60 -10.68
C THR A 559 13.33 0.49 -11.53
N ARG A 560 13.14 -0.70 -10.95
CA ARG A 560 12.51 -1.84 -11.59
C ARG A 560 11.00 -1.65 -11.77
N ARG A 561 10.24 -1.29 -10.74
CA ARG A 561 8.79 -0.95 -10.87
C ARG A 561 8.55 0.15 -11.91
N ALA A 562 9.39 1.19 -11.96
CA ALA A 562 9.33 2.26 -12.95
C ALA A 562 9.66 1.77 -14.37
N GLY A 563 10.62 0.84 -14.51
CA GLY A 563 10.91 0.15 -15.77
C GLY A 563 9.71 -0.65 -16.27
N LYS A 564 9.15 -1.51 -15.41
CA LYS A 564 7.96 -2.31 -15.72
C LYS A 564 6.77 -1.45 -16.13
N ARG A 565 6.52 -0.35 -15.42
CA ARG A 565 5.50 0.62 -15.80
C ARG A 565 5.68 1.11 -17.24
N LYS A 566 6.91 1.45 -17.66
CA LYS A 566 7.21 1.90 -19.03
C LYS A 566 6.98 0.77 -20.05
N GLU A 567 7.32 -0.47 -19.71
CA GLU A 567 7.08 -1.63 -20.56
C GLU A 567 5.57 -1.84 -20.79
N PHE A 568 4.75 -1.71 -19.75
CA PHE A 568 3.28 -1.78 -19.88
C PHE A 568 2.69 -0.63 -20.72
N ILE A 569 3.22 0.60 -20.60
CA ILE A 569 2.83 1.72 -21.48
C ILE A 569 3.14 1.37 -22.93
N ALA A 570 4.38 0.96 -23.22
CA ALA A 570 4.79 0.60 -24.58
C ALA A 570 3.96 -0.56 -25.14
N ALA A 571 3.60 -1.54 -24.31
CA ALA A 571 2.74 -2.65 -24.71
C ALA A 571 1.30 -2.19 -25.02
N ALA A 572 0.72 -1.33 -24.18
CA ALA A 572 -0.62 -0.77 -24.42
C ALA A 572 -0.67 0.01 -25.74
N ASP A 573 0.33 0.85 -26.00
CA ASP A 573 0.43 1.66 -27.22
C ASP A 573 0.57 0.78 -28.47
N LYS A 574 1.39 -0.28 -28.41
CA LYS A 574 1.55 -1.24 -29.51
C LYS A 574 0.25 -1.97 -29.84
N ILE A 575 -0.51 -2.39 -28.83
CA ILE A 575 -1.81 -3.07 -29.02
C ILE A 575 -2.82 -2.10 -29.63
N GLU A 576 -2.88 -0.86 -29.14
CA GLU A 576 -3.73 0.18 -29.71
C GLU A 576 -3.37 0.47 -31.18
N ALA A 577 -2.09 0.38 -31.54
CA ALA A 577 -1.62 0.49 -32.92
C ALA A 577 -1.87 -0.77 -33.79
N GLY A 578 -2.51 -1.81 -33.24
CA GLY A 578 -2.88 -3.03 -33.98
C GLY A 578 -1.86 -4.17 -33.93
N SER A 579 -0.83 -4.07 -33.08
CA SER A 579 0.11 -5.19 -32.88
C SER A 579 -0.59 -6.35 -32.16
N PRO A 580 -0.31 -7.62 -32.53
CA PRO A 580 -0.78 -8.77 -31.78
C PRO A 580 -0.30 -8.71 -30.31
N PRO A 581 -1.15 -9.00 -29.31
CA PRO A 581 -0.78 -8.95 -27.90
C PRO A 581 0.49 -9.73 -27.54
N GLU A 582 0.69 -10.92 -28.11
CA GLU A 582 1.87 -11.77 -27.89
C GLU A 582 3.18 -11.17 -28.44
N SER A 583 3.11 -10.15 -29.29
CA SER A 583 4.28 -9.51 -29.92
C SER A 583 4.79 -8.27 -29.18
N VAL A 584 4.14 -7.87 -28.07
CA VAL A 584 4.41 -6.56 -27.44
C VAL A 584 5.66 -6.54 -26.56
N GLY A 585 6.21 -7.71 -26.24
CA GLY A 585 7.44 -7.88 -25.46
C GLY A 585 7.24 -8.12 -23.97
N LEU A 586 6.02 -8.47 -23.53
CA LEU A 586 5.71 -8.84 -22.15
C LEU A 586 5.27 -10.31 -22.08
N PRO A 587 5.86 -11.15 -21.21
CA PRO A 587 5.56 -12.59 -21.16
C PRO A 587 4.17 -12.91 -20.59
N ASN A 588 3.51 -11.96 -19.94
CA ASN A 588 2.16 -12.07 -19.38
C ASN A 588 1.06 -11.45 -20.24
N ILE A 589 1.37 -11.00 -21.47
CA ILE A 589 0.39 -10.42 -22.39
C ILE A 589 0.27 -11.27 -23.64
N GLY A 590 -0.96 -11.70 -23.96
CA GLY A 590 -1.26 -12.55 -25.11
C GLY A 590 -1.42 -14.02 -24.76
N VAL A 591 -1.54 -14.85 -25.81
CA VAL A 591 -1.67 -16.30 -25.67
C VAL A 591 -0.38 -16.87 -25.09
N CYS A 592 -0.47 -17.50 -23.93
CA CYS A 592 0.67 -18.14 -23.29
C CYS A 592 0.96 -19.54 -23.85
N GLU A 593 2.17 -20.05 -23.61
CA GLU A 593 2.49 -21.45 -23.88
C GLU A 593 1.58 -22.40 -23.05
N PRO A 594 1.34 -23.64 -23.51
CA PRO A 594 0.64 -24.65 -22.72
C PRO A 594 1.31 -24.88 -21.36
N VAL A 595 0.49 -25.13 -20.33
CA VAL A 595 0.98 -25.44 -18.98
C VAL A 595 1.28 -26.93 -18.88
N PRO A 596 2.52 -27.34 -18.53
CA PRO A 596 2.87 -28.75 -18.40
C PRO A 596 2.14 -29.43 -17.24
N ILE A 597 2.00 -30.74 -17.33
CA ILE A 597 1.46 -31.56 -16.23
C ILE A 597 2.57 -31.84 -15.22
N VAL A 598 2.50 -31.20 -14.05
CA VAL A 598 3.42 -31.41 -12.92
C VAL A 598 2.64 -31.69 -11.63
N PRO A 599 3.14 -32.44 -10.64
CA PRO A 599 2.41 -32.72 -9.39
C PRO A 599 1.90 -31.45 -8.69
N TYR A 600 0.63 -31.42 -8.24
CA TYR A 600 -0.03 -30.23 -7.68
C TYR A 600 -0.09 -30.17 -6.14
N GLY A 601 0.38 -31.21 -5.45
CA GLY A 601 0.39 -31.28 -3.98
C GLY A 601 1.65 -31.99 -3.49
N ASN A 602 1.78 -32.10 -2.16
CA ASN A 602 2.91 -32.78 -1.53
C ASN A 602 3.07 -34.22 -2.10
N PRO A 603 4.28 -34.72 -2.42
CA PRO A 603 4.49 -36.13 -2.77
C PRO A 603 3.89 -37.14 -1.79
N PHE A 604 3.56 -36.74 -0.55
CA PHE A 604 2.93 -37.60 0.47
C PHE A 604 1.39 -37.58 0.51
N SER A 605 0.68 -36.74 -0.26
CA SER A 605 -0.80 -36.68 -0.24
C SER A 605 -1.49 -37.74 -1.12
N SER A 606 -0.72 -38.64 -1.75
CA SER A 606 -1.24 -39.82 -2.44
C SER A 606 -1.53 -40.99 -1.50
N MET A 607 -2.15 -40.76 -0.34
CA MET A 607 -2.84 -41.85 0.35
C MET A 607 -4.16 -42.07 -0.38
N PRO A 608 -4.41 -43.24 -1.00
CA PRO A 608 -5.71 -43.53 -1.57
C PRO A 608 -6.77 -43.40 -0.47
N ALA A 609 -7.91 -42.80 -0.83
CA ALA A 609 -9.07 -42.75 0.06
C ALA A 609 -9.31 -44.15 0.62
N ALA A 610 -9.22 -44.27 1.95
CA ALA A 610 -9.68 -45.49 2.62
C ALA A 610 -11.13 -45.69 2.18
N SER A 611 -11.35 -46.77 1.43
CA SER A 611 -12.70 -47.19 1.04
C SER A 611 -13.50 -47.48 2.31
N PRO A 612 -14.82 -47.19 2.31
CA PRO A 612 -15.65 -47.06 3.52
C PRO A 612 -15.62 -48.26 4.45
#